data_AF-A0AAF3FD22-F1
#
_entry.id   AF-A0AAF3FD22-F1
#
_cell.length_a   1.000
_cell.length_b   1.000
_cell.length_c   1.000
_cell.angle_alpha   90.00
_cell.angle_beta   90.00
_cell.angle_gamma   90.00
#
_symmetry.space_group_name_H-M   'P 1'
#
loop_
_entity.id
_entity.type
_entity.pdbx_description
1 polymer ?
#
loop_
_entity_poly.entity_id
_entity_poly.type
_entity_poly.pdbx_seq_one_letter_code
_entity_poly.pdbx_strand_id
1 'polypeptide(L)'
;MEGLIQMLPPFLRQFSTHHDFSGQKSAERAFQVILVISGIIGFFIGYSTQQLSHAVYAVLAGGVIASIVTLPPWPCFRRQPLQWQQNIDHSKDGTAEETKETKKTK
;
A
#
# COMPACT_ATOMS: atom_id res chain seq x y z
N MET A 1 -10.15 -16.53 -10.91
CA MET A 1 -9.73 -16.02 -9.57
C MET A 1 -10.80 -16.31 -8.52
N GLU A 2 -12.08 -16.07 -8.80
CA GLU A 2 -13.22 -16.30 -7.88
C GLU A 2 -13.35 -17.75 -7.35
N GLY A 3 -13.13 -18.78 -8.18
CA GLY A 3 -13.30 -20.18 -7.78
C GLY A 3 -12.30 -20.68 -6.72
N LEU A 4 -11.07 -20.15 -6.71
CA LEU A 4 -10.06 -20.46 -5.69
C LEU A 4 -10.39 -19.75 -4.36
N ILE A 5 -10.92 -18.53 -4.43
CA ILE A 5 -11.30 -17.73 -3.26
C ILE A 5 -12.49 -18.36 -2.54
N GLN A 6 -13.43 -18.99 -3.25
CA GLN A 6 -14.51 -19.77 -2.65
C GLN A 6 -14.04 -21.05 -1.94
N MET A 7 -12.88 -21.60 -2.28
CA MET A 7 -12.35 -22.78 -1.61
C MET A 7 -11.56 -22.43 -0.33
N LEU A 8 -11.16 -21.17 -0.16
CA LEU A 8 -10.46 -20.71 1.03
C LEU A 8 -11.42 -20.56 2.23
N PRO A 9 -10.93 -20.84 3.46
CA PRO A 9 -11.69 -20.67 4.69
C PRO A 9 -12.15 -19.22 4.89
N PRO A 10 -13.26 -18.99 5.62
CA PRO A 10 -13.96 -17.70 5.68
C PRO A 10 -13.10 -16.51 6.14
N PHE A 11 -12.08 -16.76 6.98
CA PHE A 11 -11.16 -15.71 7.42
C PHE A 11 -10.25 -15.16 6.30
N LEU A 12 -9.95 -15.96 5.26
CA LEU A 12 -9.12 -15.53 4.14
C LEU A 12 -9.95 -14.90 3.00
N ARG A 13 -11.26 -15.11 2.99
CA ARG A 13 -12.18 -14.47 2.02
C ARG A 13 -12.37 -12.97 2.29
N GLN A 14 -12.02 -12.50 3.49
CA GLN A 14 -12.00 -11.07 3.85
C GLN A 14 -10.95 -10.27 3.07
N PHE A 15 -9.96 -10.93 2.47
CA PHE A 15 -8.94 -10.28 1.66
C PHE A 15 -9.49 -9.87 0.29
N SER A 16 -10.34 -8.84 0.30
CA SER A 16 -10.70 -8.12 -0.92
C SER A 16 -9.42 -7.63 -1.60
N THR A 17 -9.21 -8.05 -2.84
CA THR A 17 -8.04 -7.78 -3.69
C THR A 17 -7.88 -6.31 -4.10
N HIS A 18 -8.79 -5.43 -3.64
CA HIS A 18 -8.71 -4.00 -3.91
C HIS A 18 -7.73 -3.32 -2.94
N HIS A 19 -6.57 -2.94 -3.45
CA HIS A 19 -5.57 -2.13 -2.74
C HIS A 19 -5.68 -0.69 -3.23
N ASP A 20 -5.88 0.27 -2.32
CA ASP A 20 -5.92 1.68 -2.68
C ASP A 20 -4.53 2.18 -3.07
N PHE A 21 -4.43 3.07 -4.06
CA PHE A 21 -3.16 3.63 -4.54
C PHE A 21 -2.35 4.33 -3.43
N SER A 22 -3.03 5.07 -2.56
CA SER A 22 -2.42 5.71 -1.38
C SER A 22 -1.86 4.68 -0.39
N GLY A 23 -2.58 3.58 -0.21
CA GLY A 23 -2.17 2.44 0.61
C GLY A 23 -0.94 1.71 0.06
N GLN A 24 -0.82 1.60 -1.26
CA GLN A 24 0.34 0.98 -1.92
C GLN A 24 1.63 1.76 -1.63
N LYS A 25 1.61 3.10 -1.78
CA LYS A 25 2.77 3.95 -1.49
C LYS A 25 3.20 3.87 -0.01
N SER A 26 2.22 3.76 0.90
CA SER A 26 2.50 3.61 2.33
C SER A 26 3.11 2.24 2.64
N ALA A 27 2.58 1.17 2.03
CA ALA A 27 3.12 -0.17 2.16
C ALA A 27 4.56 -0.27 1.63
N GLU A 28 4.85 0.35 0.49
CA GLU A 28 6.20 0.39 -0.09
C GLU A 28 7.19 1.15 0.82
N ARG A 29 6.79 2.30 1.36
CA ARG A 29 7.61 3.04 2.33
C ARG A 29 7.88 2.21 3.58
N ALA A 30 6.87 1.52 4.11
CA ALA A 30 7.03 0.65 5.27
C ALA A 30 8.01 -0.51 4.96
N PHE A 31 7.88 -1.14 3.80
CA PHE A 31 8.79 -2.19 3.33
C PHE A 31 10.24 -1.71 3.32
N GLN A 32 10.47 -0.54 2.71
CA GLN A 32 11.81 0.05 2.59
C GLN A 32 12.39 0.38 3.98
N VAL A 33 11.61 0.97 4.87
CA VAL A 33 12.07 1.30 6.24
C VAL A 33 12.49 0.05 7.00
N ILE A 34 11.69 -1.02 6.94
CA ILE A 34 11.99 -2.28 7.63
C ILE A 34 13.28 -2.90 7.08
N LEU A 35 13.45 -2.93 5.75
CA LEU A 35 14.66 -3.46 5.12
C LEU A 35 15.91 -2.64 5.47
N VAL A 36 15.81 -1.31 5.51
CA VAL A 36 16.95 -0.45 5.88
C VAL A 36 17.36 -0.71 7.33
N ILE A 37 16.41 -0.77 8.26
CA ILE A 37 16.71 -1.07 9.67
C ILE A 37 17.35 -2.45 9.79
N SER A 38 16.78 -3.44 9.11
CA SER A 38 17.32 -4.80 9.08
C SER A 38 18.74 -4.85 8.49
N GLY A 39 19.03 -4.05 7.47
CA GLY A 39 20.36 -3.94 6.87
C GLY A 39 21.38 -3.32 7.82
N ILE A 40 21.00 -2.28 8.57
CA ILE A 40 21.86 -1.66 9.58
C ILE A 40 22.20 -2.68 10.68
N ILE A 41 21.20 -3.39 11.21
CA ILE A 41 21.40 -4.43 12.23
C ILE A 41 22.27 -5.58 11.68
N GLY A 42 21.95 -6.05 10.47
CA GLY A 42 22.72 -7.08 9.78
C GLY A 42 24.17 -6.68 9.53
N PHE A 43 24.44 -5.42 9.23
CA PHE A 43 25.78 -4.88 9.06
C PHE A 43 26.59 -4.97 10.35
N PHE A 44 26.04 -4.52 11.49
CA PHE A 44 26.75 -4.60 12.77
C PHE A 44 27.04 -6.05 13.20
N ILE A 45 26.06 -6.95 13.03
CA ILE A 45 26.22 -8.38 13.36
C ILE A 45 27.24 -9.04 12.42
N GLY A 46 27.16 -8.77 11.12
CA GLY A 46 28.09 -9.27 10.11
C GLY A 46 29.52 -8.76 10.34
N TYR A 47 29.66 -7.49 10.72
CA TYR A 47 30.95 -6.89 11.05
C TYR A 47 31.57 -7.54 12.30
N SER A 48 30.78 -7.75 13.35
CA SER A 48 31.27 -8.39 14.58
C SER A 48 31.65 -9.86 14.37
N THR A 49 30.94 -10.58 13.49
CA THR A 49 31.20 -11.99 13.20
C THR A 49 32.18 -12.20 12.04
N GLN A 50 32.60 -11.13 11.35
CA GLN A 50 33.44 -11.14 10.15
C GLN A 50 32.91 -12.07 9.03
N GLN A 51 31.59 -12.32 9.01
CA GLN A 51 30.94 -13.22 8.07
C GLN A 51 29.76 -12.52 7.40
N LEU A 52 29.81 -12.42 6.07
CA LEU A 52 28.76 -11.80 5.28
C LEU A 52 27.42 -12.56 5.38
N SER A 53 27.47 -13.88 5.57
CA SER A 53 26.28 -14.74 5.68
C SER A 53 25.32 -14.29 6.78
N HIS A 54 25.82 -13.86 7.93
CA HIS A 54 24.97 -13.36 9.02
C HIS A 54 24.24 -12.06 8.65
N ALA A 55 24.89 -11.17 7.91
CA ALA A 55 24.25 -9.95 7.40
C ALA A 55 23.14 -10.30 6.40
N VAL A 56 23.38 -11.30 5.52
CA VAL A 56 22.39 -11.79 4.56
C VAL A 56 21.19 -12.41 5.29
N TYR A 57 21.42 -13.24 6.32
CA TYR A 57 20.33 -13.82 7.11
C TYR A 57 19.51 -12.77 7.83
N ALA A 58 20.15 -11.72 8.35
CA ALA A 58 19.43 -10.60 8.97
C ALA A 58 18.52 -9.91 7.94
N VAL A 59 19.03 -9.55 6.76
CA VAL A 59 18.22 -8.91 5.69
C VAL A 59 17.10 -9.81 5.20
N LEU A 60 17.34 -11.12 5.05
CA LEU A 60 16.30 -12.08 4.68
C LEU A 60 15.19 -12.17 5.74
N ALA A 61 15.56 -12.23 7.03
CA ALA A 61 14.60 -12.20 8.12
C ALA A 61 13.80 -10.89 8.13
N GLY A 62 14.46 -9.75 7.93
CA GLY A 62 13.81 -8.44 7.77
C GLY A 62 12.87 -8.40 6.57
N GLY A 63 13.23 -9.03 5.46
CA GLY A 63 12.39 -9.15 4.27
C GLY A 63 11.12 -9.96 4.53
N VAL A 64 11.23 -11.11 5.21
CA VAL A 64 10.06 -11.91 5.62
C VAL A 64 9.14 -11.11 6.54
N ILE A 65 9.69 -10.41 7.53
CA ILE A 65 8.92 -9.54 8.43
C ILE A 65 8.24 -8.43 7.63
N ALA A 66 8.98 -7.76 6.75
CA ALA A 66 8.44 -6.70 5.91
C ALA A 66 7.30 -7.21 5.04
N SER A 67 7.44 -8.38 4.42
CA SER A 67 6.39 -9.05 3.64
C SER A 67 5.14 -9.34 4.48
N ILE A 68 5.29 -9.86 5.70
CA ILE A 68 4.14 -10.09 6.59
C ILE A 68 3.46 -8.76 6.97
N VAL A 69 4.20 -7.66 7.07
CA VAL A 69 3.64 -6.35 7.43
C VAL A 69 3.02 -5.64 6.22
N THR A 70 3.50 -5.85 5.00
CA THR A 70 3.07 -5.05 3.83
C THR A 70 2.17 -5.80 2.86
N LEU A 71 2.22 -7.14 2.82
CA LEU A 71 1.42 -7.95 1.88
C LEU A 71 -0.03 -8.21 2.32
N PRO A 72 -0.37 -8.41 3.61
CA PRO A 72 -1.77 -8.53 3.98
C PRO A 72 -2.48 -7.21 3.67
N PRO A 73 -3.71 -7.23 3.15
CA PRO A 73 -4.48 -6.02 2.91
C PRO A 73 -5.01 -5.49 4.24
N TRP A 74 -4.11 -4.87 5.02
CA TRP A 74 -4.46 -4.28 6.31
C TRP A 74 -5.46 -3.15 6.12
N PRO A 75 -6.51 -3.06 6.96
CA PRO A 75 -7.49 -1.98 6.89
C PRO A 75 -6.87 -0.59 7.09
N CYS A 76 -5.67 -0.50 7.68
CA CYS A 76 -4.89 0.73 7.77
C CYS A 76 -4.51 1.34 6.40
N PHE A 77 -4.31 0.50 5.37
CA PHE A 77 -3.96 0.95 4.03
C PHE A 77 -5.17 1.30 3.16
N ARG A 78 -6.41 1.11 3.66
CA ARG A 78 -7.66 1.31 2.93
C ARG A 78 -8.52 2.45 3.51
N ARG A 79 -7.88 3.58 3.82
CA ARG A 79 -8.55 4.73 4.48
C ARG A 79 -9.09 5.77 3.48
N GLN A 80 -8.77 5.66 2.19
CA GLN A 80 -9.10 6.68 1.20
C GLN A 80 -9.79 6.02 0.00
N PRO A 81 -11.14 5.87 0.04
CA PRO A 81 -11.87 5.38 -1.12
C PRO A 81 -11.65 6.34 -2.30
N LEU A 82 -11.24 5.77 -3.44
CA LEU A 82 -11.09 6.50 -4.69
C LEU A 82 -12.44 7.10 -5.10
N GLN A 83 -12.52 8.43 -5.15
CA GLN A 83 -13.65 9.13 -5.73
C GLN A 83 -13.50 9.07 -7.25
N TRP A 84 -14.23 8.15 -7.89
CA TRP A 84 -14.30 8.08 -9.34
C TRP A 84 -15.01 9.33 -9.86
N GLN A 85 -14.36 10.06 -10.76
CA GLN A 85 -14.99 11.17 -11.48
C GLN A 85 -16.14 10.59 -12.34
N GLN A 86 -17.28 11.26 -12.36
CA GLN A 86 -18.40 10.84 -13.19
C GLN A 86 -18.02 10.90 -14.68
N ASN A 87 -18.48 9.91 -15.45
CA ASN A 87 -18.26 9.88 -16.89
C ASN A 87 -18.91 11.11 -17.53
N ILE A 88 -18.11 11.98 -18.13
CA ILE A 88 -18.65 13.08 -18.93
C ILE A 88 -19.08 12.46 -20.25
N ASP A 89 -20.36 12.15 -20.37
CA ASP A 89 -20.93 11.68 -21.63
C ASP A 89 -20.87 12.83 -22.65
N HIS A 90 -19.87 12.79 -23.54
CA HIS A 90 -19.81 13.67 -24.70
C HIS A 90 -20.87 13.26 -25.72
N SER A 91 -22.13 13.56 -25.40
CA SER A 91 -23.25 13.52 -26.33
C SER A 91 -23.96 14.87 -26.29
N LYS A 92 -23.55 15.78 -27.20
CA LYS A 92 -24.30 16.91 -27.82
C LYS A 92 -25.19 17.72 -26.86
N ASP A 93 -24.96 19.00 -26.58
CA ASP A 93 -25.09 20.13 -27.52
C ASP A 93 -24.68 21.44 -26.78
N GLY A 94 -24.31 22.49 -27.51
CA GLY A 94 -23.85 23.76 -26.94
C GLY A 94 -24.92 24.54 -26.15
N THR A 95 -24.49 25.27 -25.11
CA THR A 95 -24.91 26.65 -24.75
C THR A 95 -24.08 27.12 -23.55
N ALA A 96 -23.64 28.37 -23.62
CA ALA A 96 -22.79 29.05 -22.67
C ALA A 96 -23.50 29.46 -21.36
N GLU A 97 -22.66 29.78 -20.36
CA GLU A 97 -22.89 30.72 -19.23
C GLU A 97 -23.95 30.35 -18.18
N GLU A 98 -23.89 30.70 -16.89
CA GLU A 98 -22.96 31.27 -15.89
C GLU A 98 -23.83 31.42 -14.62
N THR A 99 -23.28 31.62 -13.40
CA THR A 99 -23.90 32.11 -12.11
C THR A 99 -23.58 31.17 -10.91
N LYS A 100 -22.94 31.56 -9.80
CA LYS A 100 -22.60 32.88 -9.22
C LYS A 100 -21.51 32.72 -8.13
N GLU A 101 -20.59 33.69 -8.11
CA GLU A 101 -19.77 34.09 -6.96
C GLU A 101 -20.61 34.59 -5.76
N THR A 102 -19.97 34.59 -4.58
CA THR A 102 -20.06 35.55 -3.45
C THR A 102 -20.65 35.03 -2.11
N LYS A 103 -19.76 34.78 -1.13
CA LYS A 103 -19.85 35.47 0.18
C LYS A 103 -18.52 35.50 0.94
N LYS A 104 -18.12 36.74 1.24
CA LYS A 104 -16.95 37.26 1.95
C LYS A 104 -17.10 37.14 3.48
N THR A 105 -15.95 37.08 4.19
CA THR A 105 -15.65 37.75 5.48
C THR A 105 -16.19 37.19 6.80
N LYS A 106 -15.28 36.79 7.71
CA LYS A 106 -14.89 37.64 8.84
C LYS A 106 -13.40 37.47 9.16
#